data_AF-A0A258RLJ1-F1
#
_entry.id   AF-A0A258RLJ1-F1
#
_cell.length_a   1.000
_cell.length_b   1.000
_cell.length_c   1.000
_cell.angle_alpha   90.00
_cell.angle_beta   90.00
_cell.angle_gamma   90.00
#
_symmetry.space_group_name_H-M   'P 1'
#
loop_
_entity.id
_entity.type
_entity.pdbx_description
1 polymer ?
#
loop_
_entity_poly.entity_id
_entity_poly.type
_entity_poly.pdbx_seq_one_letter_code
_entity_poly.pdbx_strand_id
1 'polypeptide(L)'
;MPTTDVEAFVPAAIQFNDVEDVIAFLDALGASPMIEPGLVELDHALQCAAELKALRPDDEELQVAGLVHDIAHGRCHIRDHDRVGAEALRPIFGDRVANLVALHVEAKRYLVVADDGYRARLSPVSIKTMELQGGAMNTAEIAAFEAKPNAQDACLLRMADEAAKLAGRDVPGLNAWIDTLRHVASSRS
;
A
#
# COMPACT_ATOMS: atom_id res chain seq x y z
N MET A 1 -12.08 30.79 -25.04
CA MET A 1 -10.68 30.33 -24.93
C MET A 1 -9.99 31.21 -23.89
N PRO A 2 -9.06 30.68 -23.07
CA PRO A 2 -8.36 29.41 -23.26
C PRO A 2 -8.97 28.28 -22.43
N THR A 3 -9.10 27.14 -23.10
CA THR A 3 -9.07 25.82 -22.47
C THR A 3 -7.74 25.72 -21.72
N THR A 4 -7.77 25.64 -20.40
CA THR A 4 -6.63 25.13 -19.67
C THR A 4 -6.49 23.67 -20.08
N ASP A 5 -5.56 23.41 -20.99
CA ASP A 5 -4.98 22.10 -21.15
C ASP A 5 -4.53 21.66 -19.76
N VAL A 6 -5.31 20.77 -19.15
CA VAL A 6 -4.77 19.88 -18.13
C VAL A 6 -3.75 19.07 -18.90
N GLU A 7 -2.49 19.52 -18.86
CA GLU A 7 -1.36 18.69 -19.25
C GLU A 7 -1.62 17.33 -18.62
N ALA A 8 -1.78 16.32 -19.47
CA ALA A 8 -1.86 14.95 -19.02
C ALA A 8 -0.63 14.74 -18.14
N PHE A 9 -0.84 14.62 -16.84
CA PHE A 9 0.22 14.26 -15.91
C PHE A 9 0.78 12.93 -16.43
N VAL A 10 1.95 12.99 -17.05
CA VAL A 10 2.72 11.79 -17.39
C VAL A 10 3.41 11.42 -16.10
N PRO A 11 3.02 10.34 -15.41
CA PRO A 11 3.71 9.91 -14.21
C PRO A 11 5.18 9.72 -14.56
N ALA A 12 6.08 10.28 -13.75
CA ALA A 12 7.44 9.76 -13.75
C ALA A 12 7.30 8.28 -13.38
N ALA A 13 7.64 7.39 -14.32
CA ALA A 13 7.49 5.97 -14.10
C ALA A 13 8.33 5.58 -12.88
N ILE A 14 7.67 5.12 -11.82
CA ILE A 14 8.39 4.44 -10.75
C ILE A 14 8.86 3.14 -11.35
N GLN A 15 10.17 3.00 -11.44
CA GLN A 15 10.81 1.80 -11.93
C GLN A 15 12.00 1.51 -11.02
N PHE A 16 12.04 0.27 -10.55
CA PHE A 16 13.15 -0.25 -9.76
C PHE A 16 13.86 -1.31 -10.58
N ASN A 17 15.19 -1.33 -10.58
CA ASN A 17 15.97 -2.34 -11.28
C ASN A 17 16.21 -3.55 -10.39
N ASP A 18 16.38 -3.33 -9.09
CA ASP A 18 16.60 -4.36 -8.08
C ASP A 18 16.00 -3.94 -6.72
N VAL A 19 16.22 -4.79 -5.71
CA VAL A 19 15.76 -4.55 -4.33
C VAL A 19 16.49 -3.40 -3.66
N GLU A 20 17.71 -3.07 -4.06
CA GLU A 20 18.48 -1.98 -3.47
C GLU A 20 17.91 -0.62 -3.89
N ASP A 21 17.42 -0.50 -5.13
CA ASP A 21 16.66 0.68 -5.57
C ASP A 21 15.41 0.90 -4.70
N VAL A 22 14.68 -0.18 -4.35
CA VAL A 22 13.50 -0.10 -3.45
C VAL A 22 13.91 0.32 -2.04
N ILE A 23 14.98 -0.26 -1.49
CA ILE A 23 15.49 0.09 -0.15
C ILE A 23 15.89 1.57 -0.11
N ALA A 24 16.63 2.05 -1.11
CA ALA A 24 17.03 3.45 -1.20
C ALA A 24 15.83 4.39 -1.32
N PHE A 25 14.80 3.97 -2.05
CA PHE A 25 13.57 4.74 -2.17
C PHE A 25 12.79 4.80 -0.85
N LEU A 26 12.65 3.68 -0.13
CA LEU A 26 12.05 3.66 1.20
C LEU A 26 12.79 4.57 2.18
N ASP A 27 14.13 4.56 2.17
CA ASP A 27 14.93 5.47 3.00
C ASP A 27 14.63 6.95 2.69
N ALA A 28 14.52 7.29 1.40
CA ALA A 28 14.16 8.63 0.97
C ALA A 28 12.75 9.07 1.42
N LEU A 29 11.81 8.12 1.61
CA LEU A 29 10.49 8.40 2.18
C LEU A 29 10.55 8.92 3.62
N GLY A 30 11.69 8.75 4.30
CA GLY A 30 11.95 9.34 5.62
C GLY A 30 11.97 10.88 5.63
N ALA A 31 12.07 11.51 4.45
CA ALA A 31 11.97 12.96 4.27
C ALA A 31 10.65 13.42 3.62
N SER A 32 9.71 12.50 3.38
CA SER A 32 8.45 12.77 2.69
C SER A 32 7.30 12.91 3.69
N PRO A 33 6.81 14.13 3.99
CA PRO A 33 5.74 14.31 4.98
C PRO A 33 4.40 13.74 4.48
N MET A 34 3.63 13.14 5.40
CA MET A 34 2.26 12.74 5.14
C MET A 34 1.27 13.89 5.34
N ILE A 35 0.04 13.70 4.85
CA ILE A 35 -1.09 14.60 5.16
C ILE A 35 -1.42 14.52 6.65
N GLU A 36 -1.37 13.32 7.23
CA GLU A 36 -1.46 13.08 8.66
C GLU A 36 -0.29 13.77 9.40
N PRO A 37 -0.56 14.74 10.30
CA PRO A 37 0.50 15.50 10.95
C PRO A 37 1.42 14.63 11.82
N GLY A 38 2.72 14.89 11.75
CA GLY A 38 3.72 14.21 12.58
C GLY A 38 4.14 12.83 12.07
N LEU A 39 3.84 12.50 10.82
CA LEU A 39 4.29 11.31 10.13
C LEU A 39 4.99 11.67 8.82
N VAL A 40 6.01 10.87 8.48
CA VAL A 40 6.54 10.76 7.12
C VAL A 40 6.06 9.47 6.46
N GLU A 41 6.11 9.38 5.13
CA GLU A 41 5.65 8.21 4.36
C GLU A 41 6.35 6.92 4.83
N LEU A 42 7.64 7.01 5.22
CA LEU A 42 8.36 5.87 5.79
C LEU A 42 7.79 5.40 7.14
N ASP A 43 7.32 6.30 8.00
CA ASP A 43 6.72 5.91 9.29
C ASP A 43 5.50 5.04 9.08
N HIS A 44 4.64 5.41 8.14
CA HIS A 44 3.44 4.65 7.78
C HIS A 44 3.79 3.26 7.23
N ALA A 45 4.75 3.19 6.30
CA ALA A 45 5.25 1.94 5.76
C ALA A 45 5.78 0.99 6.86
N LEU A 46 6.63 1.51 7.76
CA LEU A 46 7.22 0.71 8.84
C LEU A 46 6.16 0.24 9.85
N GLN A 47 5.20 1.10 10.19
CA GLN A 47 4.10 0.73 11.09
C GLN A 47 3.22 -0.35 10.46
N CYS A 48 2.89 -0.24 9.17
CA CYS A 48 2.09 -1.22 8.46
C CYS A 48 2.78 -2.59 8.42
N ALA A 49 4.07 -2.62 8.07
CA ALA A 49 4.87 -3.86 8.08
C ALA A 49 4.96 -4.47 9.49
N ALA A 50 5.16 -3.66 10.53
CA ALA A 50 5.23 -4.13 11.91
C ALA A 50 3.91 -4.74 12.41
N GLU A 51 2.77 -4.14 12.06
CA GLU A 51 1.45 -4.70 12.36
C GLU A 51 1.24 -6.06 11.68
N LEU A 52 1.59 -6.17 10.41
CA LEU A 52 1.47 -7.43 9.67
C LEU A 52 2.40 -8.50 10.22
N LYS A 53 3.62 -8.15 10.63
CA LYS A 53 4.55 -9.09 11.28
C LYS A 53 4.02 -9.60 12.61
N ALA A 54 3.35 -8.75 13.39
CA ALA A 54 2.72 -9.18 14.64
C ALA A 54 1.54 -10.15 14.39
N LEU A 55 0.76 -9.93 13.31
CA LEU A 55 -0.39 -10.77 12.96
C LEU A 55 -0.01 -12.06 12.23
N ARG A 56 1.06 -12.03 11.42
CA ARG A 56 1.52 -13.10 10.52
C ARG A 56 3.05 -13.15 10.49
N PRO A 57 3.70 -13.63 11.57
CA PRO A 57 5.15 -13.61 11.71
C PRO A 57 5.89 -14.44 10.65
N ASP A 58 5.27 -15.52 10.17
CA ASP A 58 5.86 -16.43 9.18
C ASP A 58 5.57 -16.03 7.71
N ASP A 59 4.90 -14.89 7.48
CA ASP A 59 4.48 -14.43 6.16
C ASP A 59 5.25 -13.17 5.74
N GLU A 60 6.48 -13.36 5.28
CA GLU A 60 7.36 -12.26 4.92
C GLU A 60 6.87 -11.47 3.69
N GLU A 61 6.22 -12.12 2.71
CA GLU A 61 5.67 -11.41 1.55
C GLU A 61 4.53 -10.47 1.95
N LEU A 62 3.66 -10.86 2.90
CA LEU A 62 2.63 -9.97 3.42
C LEU A 62 3.24 -8.80 4.20
N GLN A 63 4.28 -9.06 5.00
CA GLN A 63 5.01 -8.01 5.71
C GLN A 63 5.66 -7.02 4.74
N VAL A 64 6.33 -7.52 3.70
CA VAL A 64 6.93 -6.70 2.64
C VAL A 64 5.85 -5.91 1.90
N ALA A 65 4.71 -6.52 1.56
CA ALA A 65 3.59 -5.81 0.96
C ALA A 65 3.13 -4.63 1.84
N GLY A 66 3.09 -4.79 3.16
CA GLY A 66 2.85 -3.69 4.11
C GLY A 66 3.84 -2.53 3.95
N LEU A 67 5.12 -2.83 3.80
CA LEU A 67 6.18 -1.83 3.66
C LEU A 67 6.10 -1.07 2.33
N VAL A 68 5.60 -1.69 1.25
CA VAL A 68 5.67 -1.12 -0.11
C VAL A 68 4.32 -0.79 -0.74
N HIS A 69 3.19 -1.01 -0.06
CA HIS A 69 1.86 -0.84 -0.66
C HIS A 69 1.58 0.56 -1.21
N ASP A 70 2.14 1.58 -0.56
CA ASP A 70 1.94 2.99 -0.90
C ASP A 70 3.12 3.60 -1.69
N ILE A 71 4.02 2.77 -2.24
CA ILE A 71 5.26 3.24 -2.89
C ILE A 71 5.02 4.20 -4.06
N ALA A 72 3.83 4.13 -4.69
CA ALA A 72 3.42 4.99 -5.78
C ALA A 72 2.56 6.20 -5.39
N HIS A 73 2.28 6.39 -4.10
CA HIS A 73 1.53 7.54 -3.62
C HIS A 73 2.24 8.85 -4.01
N GLY A 74 1.49 9.85 -4.49
CA GLY A 74 2.01 11.17 -4.86
C GLY A 74 2.81 11.20 -6.16
N ARG A 75 2.98 10.05 -6.82
CA ARG A 75 3.82 9.87 -8.03
C ARG A 75 3.02 9.44 -9.25
N CYS A 76 1.77 9.04 -9.03
CA CYS A 76 0.77 8.82 -10.07
C CYS A 76 -0.57 9.45 -9.68
N HIS A 77 -1.57 9.32 -10.54
CA HIS A 77 -2.94 9.70 -10.19
C HIS A 77 -3.43 8.84 -9.01
N ILE A 78 -4.20 9.43 -8.09
CA ILE A 78 -4.59 8.80 -6.82
C ILE A 78 -5.37 7.48 -7.00
N ARG A 79 -6.03 7.32 -8.15
CA ARG A 79 -6.77 6.09 -8.51
C ARG A 79 -5.89 4.95 -9.00
N ASP A 80 -4.61 5.20 -9.21
CA ASP A 80 -3.71 4.28 -9.91
C ASP A 80 -2.52 3.82 -9.07
N HIS A 81 -2.35 4.30 -7.83
CA HIS A 81 -1.13 4.01 -7.05
C HIS A 81 -0.99 2.54 -6.66
N ASP A 82 -2.10 1.86 -6.38
CA ASP A 82 -2.15 0.41 -6.21
C ASP A 82 -1.62 -0.32 -7.45
N ARG A 83 -2.14 0.02 -8.64
CA ARG A 83 -1.74 -0.62 -9.90
C ARG A 83 -0.32 -0.26 -10.30
N VAL A 84 0.05 1.01 -10.27
CA VAL A 84 1.38 1.52 -10.63
C VAL A 84 2.45 0.97 -9.69
N GLY A 85 2.16 0.95 -8.38
CA GLY A 85 3.04 0.34 -7.39
C GLY A 85 3.22 -1.16 -7.64
N ALA A 86 2.12 -1.89 -7.86
CA ALA A 86 2.18 -3.31 -8.18
C ALA A 86 2.99 -3.61 -9.44
N GLU A 87 2.80 -2.84 -10.51
CA GLU A 87 3.55 -2.97 -11.77
C GLU A 87 5.06 -2.74 -11.55
N ALA A 88 5.43 -1.73 -10.77
CA ALA A 88 6.83 -1.41 -10.46
C ALA A 88 7.50 -2.47 -9.56
N LEU A 89 6.74 -3.08 -8.66
CA LEU A 89 7.26 -4.02 -7.65
C LEU A 89 7.28 -5.48 -8.12
N ARG A 90 6.43 -5.86 -9.08
CA ARG A 90 6.34 -7.26 -9.56
C ARG A 90 7.68 -7.85 -10.01
N PRO A 91 8.54 -7.12 -10.77
CA PRO A 91 9.85 -7.66 -11.16
C PRO A 91 10.79 -7.91 -9.99
N ILE A 92 10.57 -7.23 -8.86
CA ILE A 92 11.45 -7.23 -7.68
C ILE A 92 11.01 -8.29 -6.67
N PHE A 93 9.72 -8.32 -6.32
CA PHE A 93 9.20 -9.15 -5.22
C PHE A 93 8.26 -10.28 -5.67
N GLY A 94 7.99 -10.40 -6.97
CA GLY A 94 7.15 -11.47 -7.52
C GLY A 94 5.65 -11.20 -7.42
N ASP A 95 4.88 -12.21 -7.82
CA ASP A 95 3.45 -12.04 -8.07
C ASP A 95 2.64 -11.76 -6.81
N ARG A 96 2.94 -12.45 -5.70
CA ARG A 96 2.13 -12.34 -4.48
C ARG A 96 2.21 -10.94 -3.86
N VAL A 97 3.42 -10.40 -3.68
CA VAL A 97 3.59 -9.02 -3.17
C VAL A 97 2.89 -8.02 -4.09
N ALA A 98 3.12 -8.10 -5.40
CA ALA A 98 2.49 -7.19 -6.36
C ALA A 98 0.94 -7.30 -6.33
N ASN A 99 0.39 -8.50 -6.20
CA ASN A 99 -1.06 -8.69 -6.10
C ASN A 99 -1.63 -8.09 -4.82
N LEU A 100 -0.95 -8.25 -3.67
CA LEU A 100 -1.38 -7.62 -2.41
C LEU A 100 -1.40 -6.09 -2.53
N VAL A 101 -0.36 -5.51 -3.13
CA VAL A 101 -0.29 -4.07 -3.40
C VAL A 101 -1.41 -3.63 -4.35
N ALA A 102 -1.68 -4.38 -5.42
CA ALA A 102 -2.76 -4.05 -6.35
C ALA A 102 -4.17 -4.11 -5.71
N LEU A 103 -4.34 -4.96 -4.69
CA LEU A 103 -5.66 -5.20 -4.09
C LEU A 103 -5.98 -4.30 -2.90
N HIS A 104 -5.02 -3.56 -2.34
CA HIS A 104 -5.25 -2.87 -1.07
C HIS A 104 -6.32 -1.76 -1.16
N VAL A 105 -6.48 -1.10 -2.32
CA VAL A 105 -7.58 -0.14 -2.56
C VAL A 105 -8.93 -0.84 -2.68
N GLU A 106 -9.01 -1.95 -3.43
CA GLU A 106 -10.22 -2.76 -3.52
C GLU A 106 -10.62 -3.29 -2.13
N ALA A 107 -9.66 -3.75 -1.34
CA ALA A 107 -9.87 -4.22 0.03
C ALA A 107 -10.48 -3.11 0.92
N LYS A 108 -10.07 -1.84 0.75
CA LYS A 108 -10.71 -0.70 1.46
C LYS A 108 -12.20 -0.63 1.12
N ARG A 109 -12.55 -0.69 -0.16
CA ARG A 109 -13.93 -0.56 -0.64
C ARG A 109 -14.79 -1.75 -0.20
N TYR A 110 -14.20 -2.94 -0.18
CA TYR A 110 -14.83 -4.17 0.31
C TYR A 110 -15.12 -4.09 1.82
N LEU A 111 -14.11 -3.78 2.64
CA LEU A 111 -14.24 -3.75 4.10
C LEU A 111 -15.28 -2.73 4.59
N VAL A 112 -15.49 -1.62 3.87
CA VAL A 112 -16.56 -0.66 4.18
C VAL A 112 -17.95 -1.28 4.14
N VAL A 113 -18.15 -2.36 3.37
CA VAL A 113 -19.43 -3.08 3.26
C VAL A 113 -19.42 -4.35 4.10
N ALA A 114 -18.31 -5.07 4.15
CA ALA A 114 -18.21 -6.36 4.83
C ALA A 114 -18.08 -6.25 6.36
N ASP A 115 -17.64 -5.10 6.87
CA ASP A 115 -17.45 -4.86 8.30
C ASP A 115 -18.12 -3.53 8.72
N ASP A 116 -19.24 -3.67 9.44
CA ASP A 116 -20.06 -2.56 9.93
C ASP A 116 -19.28 -1.51 10.73
N GLY A 117 -18.18 -1.91 11.39
CA GLY A 117 -17.31 -1.03 12.18
C GLY A 117 -16.13 -0.45 11.40
N TYR A 118 -15.82 -0.96 10.21
CA TYR A 118 -14.62 -0.56 9.48
C TYR A 118 -14.68 0.88 8.98
N ARG A 119 -15.84 1.35 8.48
CA ARG A 119 -15.98 2.73 8.01
C ARG A 119 -15.65 3.77 9.09
N ALA A 120 -15.99 3.48 10.35
CA ALA A 120 -15.72 4.38 11.48
C ALA A 120 -14.23 4.44 11.86
N ARG A 121 -13.42 3.48 11.40
CA ARG A 121 -11.97 3.42 11.63
C ARG A 121 -11.17 4.17 10.58
N LEU A 122 -11.76 4.50 9.43
CA LEU A 122 -11.07 5.20 8.35
C LEU A 122 -10.65 6.62 8.75
N SER A 123 -9.41 6.99 8.43
CA SER A 123 -8.94 8.37 8.52
C SER A 123 -9.75 9.27 7.58
N PRO A 124 -9.84 10.60 7.85
CA PRO A 124 -10.51 11.53 6.94
C PRO A 124 -9.98 11.48 5.50
N VAL A 125 -8.66 11.28 5.33
CA VAL A 125 -8.01 11.12 4.02
C VAL A 125 -8.46 9.82 3.35
N SER A 126 -8.53 8.72 4.10
CA SER A 126 -8.97 7.42 3.58
C SER A 126 -10.44 7.41 3.18
N ILE A 127 -11.32 8.12 3.89
CA ILE A 127 -12.72 8.34 3.48
C ILE A 127 -12.76 9.09 2.14
N LYS A 128 -12.02 10.21 2.05
CA LYS A 128 -12.05 11.06 0.86
C LYS A 128 -11.52 10.34 -0.38
N THR A 129 -10.42 9.61 -0.25
CA THR A 129 -9.83 8.84 -1.35
C THR A 129 -10.72 7.68 -1.76
N MET A 130 -11.37 7.00 -0.81
CA MET A 130 -12.32 5.91 -1.10
C MET A 130 -13.49 6.37 -1.96
N GLU A 131 -14.05 7.55 -1.69
CA GLU A 131 -15.10 8.15 -2.54
C GLU A 131 -14.60 8.43 -3.97
N LEU A 132 -13.37 8.92 -4.11
CA LEU A 132 -12.76 9.13 -5.43
C LEU A 132 -12.46 7.82 -6.16
N GLN A 133 -12.25 6.73 -5.43
CA GLN A 133 -11.92 5.39 -5.93
C GLN A 133 -13.16 4.52 -6.22
N GLY A 134 -14.35 5.11 -6.28
CA GLY A 134 -15.58 4.41 -6.68
C GLY A 134 -16.50 4.01 -5.52
N GLY A 135 -16.20 4.44 -4.29
CA GLY A 135 -17.11 4.24 -3.17
C GLY A 135 -17.14 2.80 -2.64
N ALA A 136 -18.15 2.52 -1.81
CA ALA A 136 -18.44 1.16 -1.34
C ALA A 136 -18.72 0.21 -2.51
N MET A 137 -18.28 -1.05 -2.41
CA MET A 137 -18.54 -2.05 -3.45
C MET A 137 -20.03 -2.44 -3.52
N ASN A 138 -20.52 -2.71 -4.73
CA ASN A 138 -21.80 -3.38 -4.94
C ASN A 138 -21.65 -4.92 -4.85
N THR A 139 -22.78 -5.65 -4.88
CA THR A 139 -22.80 -7.11 -4.75
C THR A 139 -21.94 -7.85 -5.79
N ALA A 140 -21.90 -7.38 -7.04
CA ALA A 140 -21.08 -8.00 -8.08
C ALA A 140 -19.58 -7.74 -7.87
N GLU A 141 -19.23 -6.53 -7.42
CA GLU A 141 -17.85 -6.19 -7.06
C GLU A 141 -17.36 -7.00 -5.85
N ILE A 142 -18.21 -7.19 -4.84
CA ILE A 142 -17.92 -8.03 -3.67
C ILE A 142 -17.61 -9.46 -4.11
N ALA A 143 -18.51 -10.09 -4.88
CA ALA A 143 -18.29 -11.45 -5.36
C ALA A 143 -17.01 -11.58 -6.21
N ALA A 144 -16.72 -10.56 -7.03
CA ALA A 144 -15.50 -10.54 -7.84
C ALA A 144 -14.24 -10.39 -6.98
N PHE A 145 -14.27 -9.57 -5.93
CA PHE A 145 -13.16 -9.38 -5.00
C PHE A 145 -12.91 -10.64 -4.16
N GLU A 146 -13.96 -11.24 -3.61
CA GLU A 146 -13.86 -12.47 -2.80
C GLU A 146 -13.31 -13.68 -3.58
N ALA A 147 -13.49 -13.69 -4.90
CA ALA A 147 -12.94 -14.72 -5.78
C ALA A 147 -11.43 -14.54 -6.09
N LYS A 148 -10.83 -13.40 -5.73
CA LYS A 148 -9.42 -13.12 -6.06
C LYS A 148 -8.47 -13.90 -5.14
N PRO A 149 -7.40 -14.51 -5.68
CA PRO A 149 -6.29 -14.95 -4.86
C PRO A 149 -5.79 -13.78 -4.00
N ASN A 150 -5.48 -14.05 -2.73
CA ASN A 150 -5.03 -13.06 -1.75
C ASN A 150 -6.06 -12.02 -1.28
N ALA A 151 -7.35 -12.14 -1.59
CA ALA A 151 -8.37 -11.18 -1.11
C ALA A 151 -8.40 -11.04 0.42
N GLN A 152 -8.28 -12.16 1.14
CA GLN A 152 -8.24 -12.16 2.61
C GLN A 152 -6.97 -11.48 3.15
N ASP A 153 -5.80 -11.80 2.58
CA ASP A 153 -4.53 -11.19 2.95
C ASP A 153 -4.50 -9.68 2.61
N ALA A 154 -5.11 -9.28 1.49
CA ALA A 154 -5.28 -7.87 1.14
C ALA A 154 -6.17 -7.13 2.15
N CYS A 155 -7.17 -7.79 2.73
CA CYS A 155 -7.93 -7.23 3.85
C CYS A 155 -7.07 -7.06 5.11
N LEU A 156 -6.19 -8.02 5.42
CA LEU A 156 -5.23 -7.88 6.53
C LEU A 156 -4.29 -6.70 6.30
N LEU A 157 -3.68 -6.61 5.11
CA LEU A 157 -2.86 -5.48 4.68
C LEU A 157 -3.62 -4.16 4.86
N ARG A 158 -4.87 -4.11 4.39
CA ARG A 158 -5.66 -2.88 4.46
C ARG A 158 -6.02 -2.47 5.89
N MET A 159 -6.29 -3.42 6.78
CA MET A 159 -6.50 -3.13 8.19
C MET A 159 -5.22 -2.62 8.87
N ALA A 160 -4.06 -3.17 8.50
CA ALA A 160 -2.77 -2.69 8.97
C ALA A 160 -2.43 -1.28 8.45
N ASP A 161 -2.68 -0.99 7.18
CA ASP A 161 -2.60 0.37 6.58
C ASP A 161 -3.41 1.36 7.43
N GLU A 162 -4.67 1.03 7.73
CA GLU A 162 -5.51 1.95 8.50
C GLU A 162 -5.01 2.18 9.94
N ALA A 163 -4.41 1.15 10.56
CA ALA A 163 -3.83 1.25 11.90
C ALA A 163 -2.46 1.97 11.94
N ALA A 164 -1.76 2.05 10.81
CA ALA A 164 -0.40 2.55 10.66
C ALA A 164 -0.31 4.09 10.56
N LYS A 165 -1.07 4.82 11.38
CA LYS A 165 -1.20 6.29 11.29
C LYS A 165 -0.98 6.98 12.65
N LEU A 166 -0.10 6.42 13.48
CA LEU A 166 0.16 6.91 14.83
C LEU A 166 1.53 7.59 14.91
N ALA A 167 1.54 8.92 15.01
CA ALA A 167 2.76 9.71 15.16
C ALA A 167 3.56 9.27 16.41
N GLY A 168 4.87 9.06 16.24
CA GLY A 168 5.78 8.65 17.32
C GLY A 168 5.60 7.22 17.83
N ARG A 169 4.87 6.35 17.11
CA ARG A 169 4.77 4.93 17.44
C ARG A 169 6.14 4.25 17.30
N ASP A 170 6.54 3.54 18.34
CA ASP A 170 7.79 2.77 18.35
C ASP A 170 7.64 1.48 17.54
N VAL A 171 8.35 1.40 16.40
CA VAL A 171 8.42 0.23 15.52
C VAL A 171 9.85 0.07 15.00
N PRO A 172 10.26 -1.14 14.59
CA PRO A 172 11.58 -1.33 14.00
C PRO A 172 11.79 -0.43 12.77
N GLY A 173 12.91 0.28 12.74
CA GLY A 173 13.31 1.11 11.59
C GLY A 173 13.68 0.28 10.35
N LEU A 174 13.90 0.95 9.21
CA LEU A 174 14.14 0.31 7.90
C LEU A 174 15.27 -0.74 7.92
N ASN A 175 16.35 -0.50 8.67
CA ASN A 175 17.46 -1.45 8.80
C ASN A 175 17.03 -2.84 9.28
N ALA A 176 15.97 -2.95 10.08
CA ALA A 176 15.45 -4.23 10.57
C ALA A 176 14.72 -5.05 9.49
N TRP A 177 14.40 -4.43 8.34
CA TRP A 177 13.64 -5.02 7.24
C TRP A 177 14.49 -5.34 6.01
N ILE A 178 15.74 -4.84 5.93
CA ILE A 178 16.62 -5.01 4.76
C ILE A 178 16.82 -6.49 4.41
N ASP A 179 17.08 -7.34 5.40
CA ASP A 179 17.29 -8.77 5.15
C ASP A 179 16.02 -9.46 4.67
N THR A 180 14.86 -9.11 5.22
CA THR A 180 13.55 -9.63 4.76
C THR A 180 13.25 -9.17 3.33
N LEU A 181 13.50 -7.90 2.99
CA LEU A 181 13.35 -7.39 1.63
C LEU A 181 14.21 -8.16 0.63
N ARG A 182 15.49 -8.35 0.95
CA ARG A 182 16.43 -9.12 0.12
C ARG A 182 16.01 -10.58 0.00
N HIS A 183 15.56 -11.18 1.09
CA HIS A 183 15.10 -12.57 1.09
C HIS A 183 13.90 -12.75 0.16
N VAL A 184 12.83 -11.95 0.34
CA VAL A 184 11.63 -11.99 -0.51
C VAL A 184 11.98 -11.71 -1.97
N ALA A 185 12.85 -10.75 -2.26
CA ALA A 185 13.29 -10.47 -3.62
C ALA A 185 14.06 -11.66 -4.26
N SER A 186 14.84 -12.39 -3.46
CA SER A 186 15.60 -13.57 -3.90
C SER A 186 14.74 -14.83 -4.06
N SER A 187 13.65 -14.95 -3.30
CA SER A 187 12.73 -16.09 -3.31
C SER A 187 11.48 -15.87 -4.16
N ARG A 188 11.43 -14.77 -4.91
CA ARG A 188 10.26 -14.36 -5.70
C ARG A 188 9.78 -15.49 -6.62
N SER A 189 8.48 -15.77 -6.57
CA SER A 189 7.77 -16.66 -7.50
C SER A 189 7.20 -15.89 -8.68
#